data_AF-A0A966V247-F1
#
_entry.id   AF-A0A966V247-F1
#
_cell.length_a   1.000
_cell.length_b   1.000
_cell.length_c   1.000
_cell.angle_alpha   90.00
_cell.angle_beta   90.00
_cell.angle_gamma   90.00
#
_symmetry.space_group_name_H-M   'P 1'
#
loop_
_entity.id
_entity.type
_entity.pdbx_description
1 polymer ?
#
loop_
_entity_poly.entity_id
_entity_poly.type
_entity_poly.pdbx_seq_one_letter_code
_entity_poly.pdbx_strand_id
1 'polypeptide(L)'
;MIHDVIERWHRHMRGDLAGGLDELLDDDVIFYSPIVYTPQEGKAITKLYLSAAGQTLPGEQSGTSTEPSKRFRYTKQVLSGDTAVLEFETTVEG
;
A
#
# COMPACT_ATOMS: atom_id res chain seq x y z
N MET A 1 -10.73 14.78 3.64
CA MET A 1 -10.31 13.92 4.76
C MET A 1 -9.84 12.56 4.25
N ILE A 2 -10.70 11.57 3.97
CA ILE A 2 -10.23 10.26 3.45
C ILE A 2 -9.73 10.30 2.00
N HIS A 3 -10.38 11.09 1.13
CA HIS A 3 -9.95 11.24 -0.27
C HIS A 3 -8.52 11.79 -0.38
N ASP A 4 -8.18 12.80 0.42
CA ASP A 4 -6.83 13.40 0.44
C ASP A 4 -5.78 12.41 0.96
N VAL A 5 -6.13 11.61 1.98
CA VAL A 5 -5.25 10.56 2.51
C VAL A 5 -4.98 9.50 1.45
N ILE A 6 -6.01 9.07 0.72
CA ILE A 6 -5.87 8.08 -0.34
C ILE A 6 -5.13 8.64 -1.56
N GLU A 7 -5.28 9.92 -1.88
CA GLU A 7 -4.43 10.56 -2.89
C GLU A 7 -2.94 10.52 -2.49
N ARG A 8 -2.62 10.84 -1.22
CA ARG A 8 -1.25 10.73 -0.72
C ARG A 8 -0.74 9.30 -0.73
N TRP A 9 -1.59 8.32 -0.39
CA TRP A 9 -1.26 6.89 -0.51
C TRP A 9 -0.88 6.51 -1.94
N HIS A 10 -1.67 6.93 -2.94
CA HIS A 10 -1.34 6.69 -4.35
C HIS A 10 -0.03 7.37 -4.77
N ARG A 11 0.23 8.59 -4.28
CA ARG A 11 1.52 9.25 -4.50
C ARG A 11 2.67 8.47 -3.87
N HIS A 12 2.49 7.92 -2.66
CA HIS A 12 3.48 7.06 -2.02
C HIS A 12 3.76 5.79 -2.84
N MET A 13 2.72 5.13 -3.34
CA MET A 13 2.86 3.93 -4.20
C MET A 13 3.60 4.22 -5.52
N ARG A 14 3.58 5.47 -5.98
CA ARG A 14 4.37 5.96 -7.12
C ARG A 14 5.76 6.49 -6.75
N GLY A 15 6.12 6.55 -5.46
CA GLY A 15 7.38 7.15 -5.02
C GLY A 15 7.39 8.68 -5.07
N ASP A 16 6.23 9.32 -5.23
CA ASP A 16 6.06 10.77 -5.42
C ASP A 16 5.61 11.51 -4.14
N LEU A 17 5.77 10.88 -2.97
CA LEU A 17 5.44 11.46 -1.66
C LEU A 17 6.71 11.67 -0.83
N ALA A 18 7.11 12.93 -0.64
CA ALA A 18 8.17 13.27 0.31
C ALA A 18 7.76 12.81 1.72
N GLY A 19 8.69 12.18 2.46
CA GLY A 19 8.42 11.56 3.76
C GLY A 19 7.71 10.19 3.68
N GLY A 20 7.10 9.84 2.54
CA GLY A 20 6.54 8.51 2.28
C GLY A 20 5.57 8.04 3.37
N LEU A 21 5.80 6.84 3.91
CA LEU A 21 4.96 6.28 4.98
C LEU A 21 5.00 7.08 6.29
N ASP A 22 6.04 7.90 6.54
CA ASP A 22 6.07 8.73 7.74
C ASP A 22 4.98 9.80 7.75
N GLU A 23 4.54 10.25 6.58
CA GLU A 23 3.44 11.23 6.43
C GLU A 23 2.05 10.58 6.46
N LEU A 24 1.99 9.25 6.35
CA LEU A 24 0.73 8.50 6.21
C LEU A 24 0.34 7.72 7.47
N LEU A 25 1.33 7.19 8.19
CA LEU A 25 1.10 6.31 9.32
C LEU A 25 1.02 7.10 10.63
N ASP A 26 -0.01 6.80 11.39
CA ASP A 26 -0.14 7.23 12.79
C ASP A 26 0.91 6.50 13.66
N ASP A 27 1.33 7.13 14.76
CA ASP A 27 2.31 6.55 15.67
C ASP A 27 1.78 5.27 16.34
N ASP A 28 0.45 5.21 16.57
CA ASP A 28 -0.27 4.10 17.21
C ASP A 28 -0.96 3.18 16.19
N VAL A 29 -0.52 3.18 14.92
CA VAL A 29 -1.10 2.34 13.87
C VAL A 29 -1.05 0.84 14.22
N ILE A 30 -2.15 0.13 13.96
CA ILE A 30 -2.22 -1.33 14.09
C ILE A 30 -2.28 -1.95 12.70
N PHE A 31 -1.29 -2.78 12.37
CA PHE A 31 -1.17 -3.46 11.09
C PHE A 31 -1.54 -4.94 11.20
N TYR A 32 -2.40 -5.38 10.29
CA TYR A 32 -2.82 -6.78 10.13
C TYR A 32 -2.29 -7.29 8.79
N SER A 33 -1.48 -8.35 8.83
CA SER A 33 -0.94 -8.96 7.61
C SER A 33 -1.63 -10.30 7.32
N PRO A 34 -1.77 -10.70 6.06
CA PRO A 34 -2.33 -12.01 5.70
C PRO A 34 -1.37 -13.19 5.99
N ILE A 35 -0.10 -12.92 6.30
CA ILE A 35 0.92 -13.94 6.59
C ILE A 35 1.06 -14.11 8.11
N VAL A 36 1.32 -13.01 8.80
CA VAL A 36 1.37 -12.92 10.26
C VAL A 36 0.04 -12.38 10.78
N TYR A 37 -0.76 -13.28 11.38
CA TYR A 37 -2.11 -13.00 11.87
C TYR A 37 -2.15 -12.28 13.24
N THR A 38 -1.00 -12.10 13.89
CA THR A 38 -0.88 -11.31 15.11
C THR A 38 -0.85 -9.82 14.76
N PRO A 39 -1.67 -8.97 15.40
CA PRO A 39 -1.61 -7.52 15.19
C PRO A 39 -0.19 -6.99 15.46
N GLN A 40 0.29 -6.12 14.57
CA GLN A 40 1.57 -5.42 14.74
C GLN A 40 1.28 -3.97 15.11
N GLU A 41 1.70 -3.56 16.29
CA GLU A 41 1.38 -2.24 16.84
C GLU A 41 2.58 -1.30 16.68
N GLY A 42 2.31 -0.11 16.15
CA GLY A 42 3.26 0.98 16.02
C GLY A 42 3.75 1.23 14.60
N LYS A 43 4.11 2.48 14.36
CA LYS A 43 4.58 2.99 13.07
C LYS A 43 5.83 2.27 12.55
N ALA A 44 6.83 2.05 13.40
CA ALA A 44 8.10 1.47 12.98
C ALA A 44 7.96 0.06 12.38
N ILE A 45 7.21 -0.83 13.05
CA ILE A 45 6.99 -2.21 12.59
C ILE A 45 6.10 -2.22 11.33
N THR A 46 5.07 -1.38 11.30
CA THR A 46 4.17 -1.25 10.15
C THR A 46 4.93 -0.78 8.90
N LYS A 47 5.82 0.21 9.04
CA LYS A 47 6.69 0.65 7.93
C LYS A 47 7.55 -0.47 7.39
N LEU A 48 8.17 -1.28 8.27
CA LEU A 48 9.00 -2.40 7.87
C LEU A 48 8.20 -3.41 7.02
N TYR A 49 7.01 -3.78 7.48
CA TYR A 49 6.14 -4.71 6.75
C TYR A 49 5.68 -4.15 5.41
N LEU A 50 5.22 -2.90 5.35
CA LEU A 50 4.77 -2.28 4.10
C LEU A 50 5.90 -2.13 3.10
N SER A 51 7.12 -1.80 3.58
CA SER A 51 8.31 -1.69 2.73
C SER A 51 8.69 -3.04 2.13
N ALA A 52 8.65 -4.11 2.94
CA ALA A 52 8.90 -5.47 2.46
C ALA A 52 7.83 -5.93 1.45
N ALA A 53 6.55 -5.67 1.74
CA ALA A 53 5.45 -6.00 0.83
C ALA A 53 5.58 -5.26 -0.51
N GLY A 54 5.98 -3.98 -0.50
CA GLY A 54 6.22 -3.20 -1.72
C GLY A 54 7.44 -3.64 -2.54
N GLN A 55 8.36 -4.43 -1.98
CA GLN A 55 9.43 -5.08 -2.75
C GLN A 55 8.94 -6.36 -3.44
N THR A 56 7.97 -7.07 -2.85
CA THR A 56 7.41 -8.31 -3.41
C THR A 56 6.29 -8.05 -4.40
N LEU A 57 5.43 -7.08 -4.12
CA LEU A 57 4.36 -6.64 -5.01
C LEU A 57 4.90 -5.48 -5.83
N PRO A 58 5.05 -5.61 -7.16
CA PRO A 58 5.48 -4.49 -7.98
C PRO A 58 4.48 -3.34 -7.76
N GLY A 59 4.89 -2.18 -7.23
CA GLY A 59 3.99 -1.02 -7.11
C GLY A 59 3.49 -0.53 -8.47
N GLU A 60 2.71 0.56 -8.51
CA GLU A 60 2.10 1.08 -9.75
C GLU A 60 3.13 1.32 -10.88
N GLN A 61 4.38 1.64 -10.54
CA GLN A 61 5.45 1.90 -11.52
C GLN A 61 6.29 0.67 -11.92
N SER A 62 6.33 -0.39 -11.11
CA SER A 62 7.30 -1.50 -11.27
C SER A 62 6.90 -2.59 -12.25
N GLY A 63 5.86 -2.38 -13.06
CA GLY A 63 5.56 -3.28 -14.18
C GLY A 63 6.62 -3.16 -15.28
N THR A 64 7.73 -3.87 -15.16
CA THR A 64 8.72 -4.03 -16.24
C THR A 64 8.22 -4.97 -17.34
N SER A 65 7.11 -5.66 -17.09
CA SER A 65 6.43 -6.50 -18.07
C SER A 65 5.74 -5.67 -19.15
N THR A 66 6.03 -5.97 -20.40
CA THR A 66 5.37 -5.43 -21.61
C THR A 66 3.90 -5.87 -21.70
N GLU A 67 3.49 -6.88 -20.94
CA GLU A 67 2.13 -7.39 -20.84
C GLU A 67 1.31 -6.62 -19.79
N PRO A 68 0.26 -5.88 -20.17
CA PRO A 68 -0.55 -5.07 -19.25
C PRO A 68 -1.24 -5.89 -18.16
N SER A 69 -1.52 -7.17 -18.44
CA SER A 69 -2.22 -8.09 -17.53
C SER A 69 -1.42 -8.46 -16.29
N LYS A 70 -0.08 -8.34 -16.34
CA LYS A 70 0.83 -8.74 -15.24
C LYS A 70 1.19 -7.61 -14.26
N ARG A 71 0.73 -6.38 -14.51
CA ARG A 71 1.08 -5.20 -13.70
C ARG A 71 0.12 -5.05 -12.51
N PHE A 72 0.65 -4.58 -11.38
CA PHE A 72 -0.18 -4.14 -10.27
C PHE A 72 -1.15 -3.04 -10.71
N ARG A 73 -2.42 -3.19 -10.35
CA ARG A 73 -3.44 -2.17 -10.58
C ARG A 73 -4.51 -2.22 -9.49
N TYR A 74 -5.01 -1.07 -9.09
CA TYR A 74 -6.24 -0.99 -8.31
C TYR A 74 -7.46 -1.26 -9.21
N THR A 75 -8.35 -2.17 -8.79
CA THR A 75 -9.57 -2.54 -9.53
C THR A 75 -10.81 -1.85 -8.98
N LYS A 76 -10.82 -1.55 -7.67
CA LYS A 76 -11.95 -0.93 -6.99
C LYS A 76 -11.49 -0.16 -5.75
N GLN A 77 -12.18 0.93 -5.44
CA GLN A 77 -11.99 1.69 -4.22
C GLN A 77 -13.35 1.96 -3.57
N VAL A 78 -13.46 1.71 -2.26
CA VAL A 78 -14.61 2.07 -1.44
C VAL A 78 -14.14 3.02 -0.36
N LEU A 79 -14.59 4.28 -0.42
CA LEU A 79 -14.17 5.35 0.48
C LEU A 79 -15.41 5.88 1.21
N SER A 80 -15.40 5.87 2.54
CA SER A 80 -16.51 6.35 3.35
C SER A 80 -16.04 6.80 4.72
N GLY A 81 -16.33 8.05 5.08
CA GLY A 81 -15.93 8.61 6.38
C GLY A 81 -14.41 8.63 6.53
N ASP A 82 -13.90 7.81 7.44
CA ASP A 82 -12.48 7.56 7.76
C ASP A 82 -11.96 6.22 7.22
N THR A 83 -12.80 5.49 6.50
CA THR A 83 -12.53 4.13 6.05
C THR A 83 -12.25 4.11 4.55
N ALA A 84 -11.20 3.39 4.17
CA ALA A 84 -10.87 3.11 2.78
C ALA A 84 -10.57 1.62 2.57
N VAL A 85 -11.10 1.06 1.48
CA VAL A 85 -10.74 -0.27 0.99
C VAL A 85 -10.28 -0.13 -0.45
N LEU A 86 -9.07 -0.60 -0.74
CA LEU A 86 -8.45 -0.56 -2.06
C LEU A 86 -8.23 -2.00 -2.54
N GLU A 87 -9.06 -2.43 -3.49
CA GLU A 87 -8.91 -3.72 -4.17
C GLU A 87 -7.87 -3.58 -5.27
N PHE A 88 -6.96 -4.56 -5.37
CA PHE A 88 -5.93 -4.57 -6.40
C PHE A 88 -5.69 -5.99 -6.94
N GLU A 89 -5.13 -6.05 -8.14
CA GLU A 89 -4.66 -7.28 -8.78
C GLU A 89 -3.20 -7.11 -9.16
N THR A 90 -2.40 -8.17 -8.99
CA THR A 90 -1.00 -8.22 -9.44
C THR A 90 -0.61 -9.67 -9.72
N THR A 91 0.47 -9.85 -10.48
CA THR A 91 1.11 -11.17 -10.68
C THR A 91 2.40 -11.23 -9.88
N VAL A 92 2.62 -12.33 -9.17
CA VAL A 92 3.90 -12.63 -8.51
C VAL A 92 4.47 -13.85 -9.24
N GLU A 93 5.60 -13.68 -9.93
CA GLU A 93 6.33 -14.80 -10.51
C GLU A 93 7.12 -15.47 -9.37
N GLY A 94 6.92 -16.79 -9.20
CA GLY A 94 7.59 -17.60 -8.18
C GLY A 94 8.81 -18.31 -8.74
#